data_AF-E9FFW0-F1
#
_entry.id   AF-E9FFW0-F1
#
_cell.length_a   1.000
_cell.length_b   1.000
_cell.length_c   1.000
_cell.angle_alpha   90.00
_cell.angle_beta   90.00
_cell.angle_gamma   90.00
#
_symmetry.space_group_name_H-M   'P 1'
#
loop_
_entity.id
_entity.type
_entity.pdbx_description
1 polymer ?
#
loop_
_entity_poly.entity_id
_entity_poly.type
_entity_poly.pdbx_seq_one_letter_code
_entity_poly.pdbx_strand_id
1 'polypeptide(L)'
;MDKKELFDALDDFSQQLLVTLADVEAIKKNLKSLVEENTALRLENSKLRERLGEVEADTPVKAKHVRESVRRIYKDGFHVCNDFYGQRREQDEECMFCDELLYRE
;
A
#
# COMPACT_ATOMS: atom_id res chain seq x y z
N MET A 1 -6.40 -43.82 24.60
CA MET A 1 -7.09 -43.02 23.59
C MET A 1 -7.80 -43.97 22.67
N ASP A 2 -9.12 -43.88 22.63
CA ASP A 2 -9.94 -44.60 21.67
C ASP A 2 -9.60 -44.09 20.26
N LYS A 3 -9.61 -44.97 19.24
CA LYS A 3 -9.35 -44.57 17.85
C LYS A 3 -10.34 -43.50 17.41
N LYS A 4 -11.58 -43.57 17.91
CA LYS A 4 -12.62 -42.57 17.64
C LYS A 4 -12.23 -41.19 18.17
N GLU A 5 -11.75 -41.10 19.42
CA GLU A 5 -11.31 -39.83 20.02
C GLU A 5 -10.17 -39.17 19.22
N LEU A 6 -9.27 -39.97 18.64
CA LEU A 6 -8.19 -39.45 17.79
C LEU A 6 -8.70 -38.88 16.46
N PHE A 7 -9.70 -39.51 15.84
CA PHE A 7 -10.31 -39.00 14.62
C PHE A 7 -11.12 -37.74 14.88
N ASP A 8 -11.91 -37.72 15.96
CA ASP A 8 -12.69 -36.54 16.36
C ASP A 8 -11.75 -35.35 16.64
N ALA A 9 -10.63 -35.57 17.35
CA ALA A 9 -9.64 -34.53 17.60
C ALA A 9 -8.93 -34.03 16.32
N LEU A 10 -8.72 -34.90 15.34
CA LEU A 10 -8.14 -34.53 14.05
C LEU A 10 -9.11 -33.69 13.21
N ASP A 11 -10.39 -34.05 13.22
CA ASP A 11 -11.45 -33.30 12.53
C ASP A 11 -11.62 -31.91 13.15
N ASP A 12 -11.62 -31.80 14.49
CA ASP A 12 -11.66 -30.52 15.21
C ASP A 12 -10.46 -29.64 14.86
N PHE A 13 -9.25 -30.22 14.82
CA PHE A 13 -8.04 -29.51 14.44
C PHE A 13 -8.09 -29.03 12.98
N SER A 14 -8.59 -29.86 12.07
CA SER A 14 -8.79 -29.50 10.66
C SER A 14 -9.75 -28.32 10.51
N GLN A 15 -10.87 -28.32 11.25
CA GLN A 15 -11.82 -27.20 11.29
C GLN A 15 -11.16 -25.92 11.81
N GLN A 16 -10.36 -26.00 12.88
CA GLN A 16 -9.64 -24.84 13.42
C GLN A 16 -8.63 -24.27 12.42
N LEU A 17 -7.92 -25.11 11.66
CA LEU A 17 -7.02 -24.66 10.61
C LEU A 17 -7.75 -23.90 9.50
N LEU A 18 -8.94 -24.38 9.10
CA LEU A 18 -9.77 -23.69 8.10
C LEU A 18 -10.25 -22.32 8.58
N VAL A 19 -10.68 -22.22 9.85
CA VAL A 19 -11.05 -20.93 10.46
C VAL A 19 -9.86 -19.99 10.53
N THR A 20 -8.70 -20.50 10.97
CA THR A 20 -7.47 -19.70 11.06
C THR A 20 -7.05 -19.18 9.68
N LEU A 21 -7.19 -19.99 8.63
CA LEU A 21 -6.92 -19.55 7.26
C LEU A 21 -7.86 -18.41 6.84
N ALA A 22 -9.16 -18.53 7.13
CA ALA A 22 -10.13 -17.48 6.84
C ALA A 22 -9.81 -16.17 7.58
N ASP A 23 -9.38 -16.26 8.85
CA ASP A 23 -8.95 -15.09 9.63
C ASP A 23 -7.72 -14.42 9.01
N VAL A 24 -6.74 -15.20 8.56
CA VAL A 24 -5.55 -14.68 7.88
C VAL A 24 -5.91 -13.97 6.58
N GLU A 25 -6.86 -14.50 5.80
CA GLU A 25 -7.35 -13.84 4.58
C GLU A 25 -8.06 -12.51 4.89
N ALA A 26 -8.87 -12.48 5.95
CA ALA A 26 -9.54 -11.25 6.40
C ALA A 26 -8.52 -10.19 6.86
N ILE A 27 -7.50 -10.60 7.63
CA ILE A 27 -6.41 -9.71 8.07
C ILE A 27 -5.64 -9.17 6.85
N LYS A 28 -5.31 -10.03 5.88
CA LYS A 28 -4.63 -9.62 4.64
C LYS A 28 -5.42 -8.55 3.89
N LYS A 29 -6.74 -8.71 3.76
CA LYS A 29 -7.62 -7.73 3.12
C LYS A 29 -7.61 -6.39 3.86
N ASN A 30 -7.74 -6.42 5.18
CA ASN A 30 -7.71 -5.21 6.01
C ASN A 30 -6.35 -4.51 5.92
N LEU A 31 -5.25 -5.26 5.98
CA LEU A 31 -3.90 -4.73 5.85
C LEU A 31 -3.68 -4.07 4.47
N LYS A 32 -4.16 -4.69 3.38
CA LYS A 32 -4.11 -4.08 2.04
C LYS A 32 -4.78 -2.71 2.05
N SER A 33 -6.01 -2.62 2.56
CA SER A 33 -6.76 -1.37 2.64
C SER A 33 -6.02 -0.30 3.45
N LEU A 34 -5.48 -0.65 4.62
CA LEU A 34 -4.76 0.29 5.48
C LEU A 34 -3.47 0.80 4.84
N VAL A 35 -2.75 -0.07 4.12
CA VAL A 35 -1.52 0.30 3.43
C VAL A 35 -1.79 1.22 2.25
N GLU A 36 -2.86 0.98 1.49
CA GLU A 36 -3.29 1.85 0.38
C GLU A 36 -3.74 3.22 0.90
N GLU A 37 -4.56 3.27 1.95
CA GLU A 37 -4.97 4.52 2.59
C GLU A 37 -3.76 5.30 3.14
N ASN A 38 -2.84 4.61 3.83
CA ASN A 38 -1.61 5.24 4.33
C ASN A 38 -0.77 5.83 3.20
N THR A 39 -0.66 5.13 2.08
CA THR A 39 0.09 5.59 0.92
C THR A 39 -0.56 6.82 0.27
N ALA A 40 -1.90 6.81 0.12
CA ALA A 40 -2.65 7.97 -0.37
C ALA A 40 -2.44 9.19 0.54
N LEU A 41 -2.53 9.02 1.87
CA LEU A 41 -2.25 10.08 2.83
C LEU A 41 -0.81 10.60 2.76
N ARG A 42 0.17 9.72 2.52
CA ARG A 42 1.57 10.14 2.34
C ARG A 42 1.74 10.98 1.08
N LEU A 43 1.10 10.61 -0.03
CA LEU A 43 1.12 11.41 -1.25
C LEU A 43 0.45 12.77 -1.04
N GLU A 44 -0.69 12.80 -0.35
CA GLU A 44 -1.41 14.05 -0.08
C GLU A 44 -0.61 14.95 0.85
N ASN A 45 0.01 14.40 1.90
CA ASN A 45 0.89 15.14 2.79
C ASN A 45 2.09 15.75 2.05
N SER A 46 2.71 15.00 1.12
CA SER A 46 3.78 15.51 0.27
C SER A 46 3.31 16.69 -0.59
N LYS A 47 2.11 16.60 -1.20
CA LYS A 47 1.52 17.68 -2.01
C LYS A 47 1.17 18.92 -1.18
N LEU A 48 0.65 18.73 0.03
CA LEU A 48 0.34 19.83 0.95
C LEU A 48 1.62 20.56 1.39
N ARG A 49 2.70 19.82 1.66
CA ARG A 49 4.01 20.41 2.00
C ARG A 49 4.62 21.19 0.84
N GLU A 50 4.45 20.70 -0.39
CA GLU A 50 4.86 21.43 -1.60
C GLU A 50 4.13 22.78 -1.69
N ARG A 51 2.80 22.76 -1.65
CA ARG A 51 1.97 23.98 -1.70
C ARG A 51 2.27 24.95 -0.56
N LEU A 52 2.51 24.45 0.65
CA LEU A 52 2.87 25.30 1.78
C LEU A 52 4.27 25.92 1.57
N GLY A 53 5.22 25.13 1.04
CA GLY A 53 6.55 25.63 0.67
C GLY A 53 6.51 26.72 -0.40
N GLU A 54 5.62 26.62 -1.38
CA GLU A 54 5.37 27.66 -2.40
C GLU A 54 4.83 28.96 -1.79
N VAL A 55 4.00 28.86 -0.75
CA VAL A 55 3.39 30.03 -0.06
C VAL A 55 4.38 30.71 0.90
N GLU A 56 5.31 29.96 1.52
CA GLU A 56 6.18 30.47 2.58
C GLU A 56 7.50 31.10 2.11
N ALA A 57 8.11 30.67 1.00
CA ALA A 57 9.18 31.32 0.21
C ALA A 57 10.00 30.32 -0.62
N ASP A 58 10.44 30.82 -1.79
CA ASP A 58 11.28 30.30 -2.88
C ASP A 58 12.53 29.50 -2.47
N THR A 59 12.36 28.29 -1.92
CA THR A 59 13.49 27.40 -1.56
C THR A 59 13.47 26.10 -2.39
N PRO A 60 14.37 25.94 -3.39
CA PRO A 60 14.40 24.77 -4.27
C PRO A 60 14.71 23.44 -3.55
N VAL A 61 15.22 23.50 -2.32
CA VAL A 61 15.53 22.33 -1.49
C VAL A 61 14.27 21.56 -1.08
N LYS A 62 13.16 22.26 -0.74
CA LYS A 62 11.90 21.61 -0.31
C LYS A 62 11.23 20.84 -1.45
N ALA A 63 11.20 21.41 -2.66
CA ALA A 63 10.64 20.77 -3.85
C ALA A 63 11.38 19.48 -4.25
N LYS A 64 12.71 19.44 -4.09
CA LYS A 64 13.51 18.24 -4.37
C LYS A 64 13.15 17.06 -3.44
N HIS A 65 12.94 17.33 -2.15
CA HIS A 65 12.55 16.31 -1.17
C HIS A 65 11.14 15.75 -1.42
N VAL A 66 10.20 16.59 -1.89
CA VAL A 66 8.85 16.14 -2.25
C VAL A 66 8.92 15.16 -3.43
N ARG A 67 9.62 15.53 -4.52
CA ARG A 67 9.80 14.67 -5.70
C ARG A 67 10.48 13.34 -5.38
N GLU A 68 11.49 13.35 -4.50
CA GLU A 68 12.15 12.13 -4.05
C GLU A 68 11.20 11.22 -3.25
N SER A 69 10.33 11.79 -2.40
CA SER A 69 9.34 11.02 -1.65
C SER A 69 8.33 10.31 -2.56
N VAL A 70 7.84 11.00 -3.61
CA VAL A 70 6.87 10.44 -4.56
C VAL A 70 7.52 9.33 -5.38
N ARG A 71 8.77 9.53 -5.82
CA ARG A 71 9.53 8.48 -6.53
C ARG A 71 9.77 7.24 -5.67
N ARG A 72 9.96 7.41 -4.35
CA ARG A 72 10.07 6.29 -3.41
C ARG A 72 8.76 5.52 -3.32
N ILE A 73 7.62 6.21 -3.21
CA ILE A 73 6.30 5.56 -3.16
C ILE A 73 6.02 4.75 -4.44
N TYR A 74 6.41 5.28 -5.62
CA TYR A 74 6.31 4.53 -6.86
C TYR A 74 7.13 3.24 -6.86
N LYS A 75 8.39 3.30 -6.38
CA LYS A 75 9.28 2.14 -6.23
C LYS A 75 8.78 1.13 -5.20
N ASP A 76 8.05 1.58 -4.18
CA ASP A 76 7.41 0.72 -3.18
C ASP A 76 6.21 -0.05 -3.76
N GLY A 77 5.89 0.13 -5.04
CA GLY A 77 4.85 -0.63 -5.76
C GLY A 77 3.48 0.05 -5.70
N PHE A 78 3.42 1.38 -5.59
CA PHE A 78 2.16 2.12 -5.55
C PHE A 78 2.04 3.10 -6.70
N HIS A 79 0.80 3.35 -7.10
CA HIS A 79 0.46 4.36 -8.09
C HIS A 79 0.56 5.76 -7.47
N VAL A 80 1.19 6.68 -8.20
CA VAL A 80 1.33 8.10 -7.81
C VAL A 80 0.56 9.03 -8.74
N CYS A 81 -0.06 8.48 -9.79
CA CYS A 81 -0.95 9.19 -10.71
C CYS A 81 -2.30 9.50 -10.06
N ASN A 82 -3.07 10.38 -10.69
CA ASN A 82 -4.39 10.75 -10.18
C ASN A 82 -5.43 9.62 -10.32
N ASP A 83 -5.27 8.72 -11.30
CA ASP A 83 -6.29 7.71 -11.62
C ASP A 83 -6.35 6.57 -10.60
N PHE A 84 -5.18 6.14 -10.10
CA PHE A 84 -5.05 5.05 -9.15
C PHE A 84 -4.37 5.50 -7.85
N TYR A 85 -4.58 6.76 -7.47
CA TYR A 85 -3.83 7.45 -6.42
C TYR A 85 -3.66 6.64 -5.11
N GLY A 86 -2.41 6.27 -4.79
CA GLY A 86 -2.06 5.52 -3.58
C GLY A 86 -2.43 4.03 -3.59
N GLN A 87 -3.03 3.53 -4.67
CA GLN A 87 -3.36 2.10 -4.82
C GLN A 87 -2.11 1.29 -5.14
N ARG A 88 -2.12 0.01 -4.75
CA ARG A 88 -1.01 -0.91 -5.06
C ARG A 88 -1.00 -1.29 -6.54
N ARG A 89 0.17 -1.25 -7.16
CA ARG A 89 0.45 -1.81 -8.49
C ARG A 89 0.48 -3.32 -8.39
N GLU A 90 -0.55 -3.98 -8.90
CA GLU A 90 -0.58 -5.44 -8.88
C GLU A 90 0.50 -5.98 -9.82
N GLN A 91 1.30 -6.93 -9.34
CA GLN A 91 2.39 -7.55 -10.12
C GLN A 91 3.43 -6.56 -10.68
N ASP A 92 3.64 -5.43 -10.00
CA ASP A 92 4.58 -4.39 -10.42
C ASP A 92 4.29 -3.85 -11.84
N GLU A 93 3.00 -3.76 -12.21
CA GLU A 93 2.56 -3.22 -13.50
C GLU A 93 3.16 -1.84 -13.81
N GLU A 94 3.56 -1.65 -15.07
CA GLU A 94 4.00 -0.34 -15.57
C GLU A 94 2.78 0.57 -15.75
N CYS A 95 2.89 1.82 -15.28
CA CYS A 95 1.81 2.79 -15.38
C CYS A 95 2.30 4.03 -16.13
N MET A 96 1.86 4.18 -17.37
CA MET A 96 2.23 5.30 -18.24
C MET A 96 1.96 6.67 -17.58
N PHE A 97 0.86 6.80 -16.83
CA PHE A 97 0.52 8.04 -16.12
C PHE A 97 1.49 8.33 -14.96
N CYS A 98 1.96 7.30 -14.26
CA CYS A 98 2.99 7.47 -13.23
C CYS A 98 4.32 7.89 -13.86
N ASP A 99 4.69 7.27 -14.98
CA ASP A 99 5.93 7.59 -15.69
C ASP A 99 5.91 9.02 -16.25
N GLU A 100 4.80 9.45 -16.86
CA GLU A 100 4.62 10.82 -17.33
C GLU A 100 4.76 11.82 -16.17
N LEU A 101 4.20 11.53 -14.99
CA LEU A 101 4.32 12.40 -13.82
C LEU A 101 5.75 12.46 -13.27
N LEU A 102 6.51 11.37 -13.35
CA LEU A 102 7.84 11.23 -12.71
C LEU A 102 9.02 11.64 -13.59
N TYR A 103 8.87 11.58 -14.91
CA TYR A 103 9.98 11.68 -15.87
C TYR A 103 9.77 12.72 -16.97
N ARG A 104 8.63 13.42 -17.01
CA ARG A 104 8.46 14.52 -17.96
C ARG A 104 9.39 15.68 -17.57
N GLU A 105 10.25 16.06 -18.52
CA GLU A 105 11.15 17.22 -18.46
C GLU A 105 10.38 18.54 -18.61
#